data_AF-A0A4Q8AF78-F1
#
_entry.id   AF-A0A4Q8AF78-F1
#
_cell.length_a   1.000
_cell.length_b   1.000
_cell.length_c   1.000
_cell.angle_alpha   90.00
_cell.angle_beta   90.00
_cell.angle_gamma   90.00
#
_symmetry.space_group_name_H-M   'P 1'
#
loop_
_entity.id
_entity.type
_entity.pdbx_description
1 polymer ?
#
loop_
_entity_poly.entity_id
_entity_poly.type
_entity_poly.pdbx_seq_one_letter_code
_entity_poly.pdbx_strand_id
1 'polypeptide(L)'
;MDESTAEELTVGQLAERSGLAISALHFYERKGLIHSRRTSGNQRRYPRSVLRRVAVVRAAQRAGIPLSTVAAALAHLPRNGVPSRTDWQRMSQAWRDEIEDRIIRLEHLRDRLDGCIGCGCLSMTSCAMVNPHDRLGEQGPGAPALDV
;
A
#
# COMPACT_ATOMS: atom_id res chain seq x y z
N MET A 1 -33.72 23.39 4.79
CA MET A 1 -33.32 23.56 3.38
C MET A 1 -31.84 23.30 3.34
N ASP A 2 -31.46 22.14 2.79
CA ASP A 2 -30.15 21.50 2.97
C ASP A 2 -29.15 22.03 1.94
N GLU A 3 -28.17 22.78 2.42
CA GLU A 3 -27.14 23.44 1.64
C GLU A 3 -25.96 22.47 1.44
N SER A 4 -25.71 22.10 0.18
CA SER A 4 -24.62 21.27 -0.34
C SER A 4 -24.91 19.77 -0.57
N THR A 5 -25.70 19.49 -1.61
CA THR A 5 -25.37 18.39 -2.53
C THR A 5 -24.05 18.72 -3.23
N ALA A 6 -22.93 18.65 -2.51
CA ALA A 6 -21.60 18.89 -3.05
C ALA A 6 -21.29 17.85 -4.14
N GLU A 7 -21.55 18.21 -5.40
CA GLU A 7 -21.27 17.50 -6.67
C GLU A 7 -20.74 16.08 -6.51
N GLU A 8 -21.62 15.12 -6.34
CA GLU A 8 -21.20 13.73 -6.26
C GLU A 8 -20.80 13.18 -7.62
N LEU A 9 -19.84 12.26 -7.60
CA LEU A 9 -19.34 11.57 -8.77
C LEU A 9 -20.03 10.21 -8.91
N THR A 10 -20.37 9.88 -10.15
CA THR A 10 -20.59 8.49 -10.55
C THR A 10 -19.29 7.69 -10.39
N VAL A 11 -19.40 6.36 -10.38
CA VAL A 11 -18.20 5.51 -10.37
C VAL A 11 -17.33 5.71 -11.62
N GLY A 12 -17.94 6.01 -12.78
CA GLY A 12 -17.24 6.28 -14.03
C GLY A 12 -16.42 7.57 -13.96
N GLN A 13 -17.03 8.66 -13.48
CA GLN A 13 -16.32 9.94 -13.28
C GLN A 13 -15.21 9.81 -12.24
N LEU A 14 -15.43 9.04 -11.17
CA LEU A 14 -14.38 8.76 -10.19
C LEU A 14 -13.23 7.96 -10.82
N ALA A 15 -13.53 6.96 -11.64
CA ALA A 15 -12.55 6.13 -12.34
C ALA A 15 -11.69 6.97 -13.29
N GLU A 16 -12.33 7.74 -14.16
CA GLU A 16 -11.68 8.64 -15.12
C GLU A 16 -10.73 9.61 -14.41
N ARG A 17 -11.22 10.31 -13.37
CA ARG A 17 -10.44 11.34 -12.67
C ARG A 17 -9.35 10.79 -11.76
N SER A 18 -9.53 9.58 -11.22
CA SER A 18 -8.51 8.92 -10.39
C SER A 18 -7.50 8.14 -11.20
N GLY A 19 -7.78 7.87 -12.48
CA GLY A 19 -7.00 6.98 -13.34
C GLY A 19 -7.02 5.53 -12.88
N LEU A 20 -8.05 5.11 -12.13
CA LEU A 20 -8.23 3.75 -11.64
C LEU A 20 -9.36 3.06 -12.39
N ALA A 21 -9.21 1.76 -12.63
CA ALA A 21 -10.31 0.94 -13.10
C ALA A 21 -11.45 0.93 -12.07
N ILE A 22 -12.69 0.83 -12.55
CA ILE A 22 -13.89 0.69 -11.70
C ILE A 22 -13.75 -0.50 -10.74
N SER A 23 -13.15 -1.61 -11.18
CA SER A 23 -12.88 -2.78 -10.35
C SER A 23 -11.97 -2.46 -9.16
N ALA A 24 -10.97 -1.60 -9.35
CA ALA A 24 -10.07 -1.14 -8.28
C ALA A 24 -10.81 -0.24 -7.27
N LEU A 25 -11.69 0.66 -7.74
CA LEU A 25 -12.53 1.46 -6.87
C LEU A 25 -13.50 0.59 -6.04
N HIS A 26 -14.14 -0.39 -6.67
CA HIS A 26 -14.96 -1.36 -5.94
C HIS A 26 -14.14 -2.18 -4.95
N PHE A 27 -12.90 -2.53 -5.29
CA PHE A 27 -12.01 -3.22 -4.38
C PHE A 27 -11.65 -2.35 -3.15
N TYR A 28 -11.32 -1.07 -3.37
CA TYR A 28 -11.09 -0.13 -2.27
C TYR A 28 -12.32 0.03 -1.38
N GLU A 29 -13.52 0.09 -1.98
CA GLU A 29 -14.76 0.16 -1.22
C GLU A 29 -14.98 -1.10 -0.36
N ARG A 30 -14.74 -2.30 -0.92
CA ARG A 30 -14.80 -3.56 -0.15
C ARG A 30 -13.78 -3.62 0.99
N LYS A 31 -12.63 -2.95 0.84
CA LYS A 31 -11.60 -2.85 1.87
C LYS A 31 -11.84 -1.70 2.86
N GLY A 32 -12.97 -0.98 2.76
CA GLY A 32 -13.31 0.14 3.66
C GLY A 32 -12.46 1.39 3.45
N LEU A 33 -11.69 1.45 2.36
CA LEU A 33 -10.78 2.56 2.06
C LEU A 33 -11.53 3.77 1.52
N ILE A 34 -12.64 3.54 0.82
CA ILE A 34 -13.56 4.56 0.32
C ILE A 34 -14.99 4.13 0.56
N HIS A 35 -15.92 5.08 0.56
CA HIS A 35 -17.35 4.81 0.78
C HIS A 35 -18.18 5.50 -0.29
N SER A 36 -19.25 4.84 -0.72
CA SER A 36 -20.31 5.45 -1.53
C SER A 36 -21.61 5.53 -0.74
N ARG A 37 -22.49 6.43 -1.15
CA ARG A 37 -23.93 6.27 -0.91
C ARG A 37 -24.58 5.63 -2.13
N ARG A 38 -25.80 5.11 -1.96
CA ARG A 38 -26.62 4.65 -3.09
C ARG A 38 -27.77 5.61 -3.38
N THR A 39 -28.12 5.72 -4.65
CA THR A 39 -29.36 6.40 -5.09
C THR A 39 -30.56 5.47 -4.96
N SER A 40 -31.78 6.00 -5.16
CA SER A 40 -33.01 5.20 -5.27
C SER A 40 -32.94 4.15 -6.37
N GLY A 41 -32.26 4.46 -7.49
CA GLY A 41 -31.96 3.51 -8.57
C GLY A 41 -30.77 2.57 -8.30
N ASN A 42 -30.36 2.42 -7.03
CA ASN A 42 -29.26 1.56 -6.59
C ASN A 42 -27.88 1.87 -7.20
N GLN A 43 -27.68 3.09 -7.73
CA GLN A 43 -26.40 3.52 -8.28
C GLN A 43 -25.49 4.09 -7.19
N ARG A 44 -24.18 3.79 -7.26
CA ARG A 44 -23.19 4.38 -6.36
C ARG A 44 -22.96 5.86 -6.67
N ARG A 45 -22.83 6.66 -5.62
CA ARG A 45 -22.43 8.06 -5.67
C ARG A 45 -21.34 8.33 -4.64
N TYR A 46 -20.30 9.03 -5.07
CA TYR A 46 -19.12 9.33 -4.27
C TYR A 46 -18.98 10.83 -4.09
N PRO A 47 -18.84 11.35 -2.86
CA PRO A 47 -18.48 12.74 -2.64
C PRO A 47 -17.13 13.08 -3.31
N ARG A 48 -16.94 14.32 -3.77
CA ARG A 48 -15.65 14.73 -4.40
C ARG A 48 -14.44 14.51 -3.49
N SER A 49 -14.62 14.55 -2.16
CA SER A 49 -13.56 14.29 -1.18
C SER A 49 -12.95 12.89 -1.34
N VAL A 50 -13.68 11.93 -1.91
CA VAL A 50 -13.19 10.58 -2.20
C VAL A 50 -11.99 10.60 -3.15
N LEU A 51 -11.89 11.56 -4.09
CA LEU A 51 -10.71 11.69 -4.94
C LEU A 51 -9.42 11.92 -4.14
N ARG A 52 -9.49 12.76 -3.10
CA ARG A 52 -8.34 13.00 -2.21
C ARG A 52 -7.98 11.73 -1.44
N ARG A 53 -8.99 11.01 -0.95
CA ARG A 53 -8.78 9.73 -0.24
C ARG A 53 -8.15 8.68 -1.15
N VAL A 54 -8.60 8.56 -2.40
CA VAL A 54 -7.99 7.69 -3.42
C VAL A 54 -6.54 8.09 -3.70
N ALA A 55 -6.24 9.39 -3.82
CA ALA A 55 -4.87 9.86 -4.02
C ALA A 55 -3.94 9.45 -2.86
N VAL A 56 -4.42 9.55 -1.62
CA VAL A 56 -3.70 9.11 -0.41
C VAL A 56 -3.43 7.60 -0.45
N VAL A 57 -4.45 6.78 -0.75
CA VAL A 57 -4.29 5.32 -0.88
C VAL A 57 -3.26 4.98 -1.95
N ARG A 58 -3.31 5.65 -3.11
CA ARG A 58 -2.35 5.41 -4.20
C ARG A 58 -0.92 5.81 -3.82
N ALA A 59 -0.75 6.92 -3.11
CA ALA A 59 0.57 7.36 -2.63
C ALA A 59 1.18 6.32 -1.69
N ALA A 60 0.40 5.83 -0.73
CA ALA A 60 0.84 4.79 0.20
C ALA A 60 1.20 3.48 -0.52
N GLN A 61 0.37 3.02 -1.47
CA GLN A 61 0.69 1.82 -2.25
C GLN A 61 1.96 1.97 -3.08
N ARG A 62 2.21 3.15 -3.69
CA ARG A 62 3.45 3.41 -4.42
C ARG A 62 4.68 3.40 -3.53
N ALA A 63 4.53 3.84 -2.29
CA ALA A 63 5.56 3.74 -1.26
C ALA A 63 5.75 2.32 -0.72
N GLY A 64 4.95 1.34 -1.18
CA GLY A 64 5.06 -0.05 -0.73
C GLY A 64 4.31 -0.36 0.55
N ILE A 65 3.52 0.58 1.06
CA ILE A 65 2.76 0.39 2.30
C ILE A 65 1.62 -0.62 2.07
N PRO A 66 1.47 -1.63 2.95
CA PRO A 66 0.37 -2.58 2.87
C PRO A 66 -0.99 -1.88 2.93
N LEU A 67 -1.93 -2.30 2.08
CA LEU A 67 -3.30 -1.76 2.07
C LEU A 67 -4.02 -1.92 3.41
N SER A 68 -3.69 -2.95 4.19
CA SER A 68 -4.20 -3.16 5.54
C SER A 68 -3.78 -2.04 6.49
N THR A 69 -2.50 -1.63 6.44
CA THR A 69 -1.96 -0.50 7.21
C THR A 69 -2.64 0.81 6.82
N VAL A 70 -2.85 1.02 5.51
CA VAL A 70 -3.61 2.19 5.02
C VAL A 70 -5.06 2.16 5.51
N ALA A 71 -5.72 1.00 5.47
CA ALA A 71 -7.10 0.84 5.93
C ALA A 71 -7.23 1.12 7.43
N ALA A 72 -6.33 0.59 8.26
CA ALA A 72 -6.31 0.84 9.69
C ALA A 72 -6.15 2.34 9.99
N ALA A 73 -5.21 3.00 9.31
CA ALA A 73 -4.99 4.43 9.52
C ALA A 73 -6.19 5.29 9.08
N LEU A 74 -6.85 4.92 7.98
CA LEU A 74 -8.04 5.59 7.47
C LEU A 74 -9.33 5.28 8.26
N ALA A 75 -9.36 4.20 9.04
CA ALA A 75 -10.53 3.80 9.83
C ALA A 75 -10.85 4.79 10.96
N HIS A 76 -9.86 5.51 11.44
CA HIS A 76 -10.02 6.56 12.47
C HIS A 76 -10.59 7.87 11.92
N LEU A 77 -10.70 8.00 10.59
CA LEU A 77 -11.21 9.19 9.94
C LEU A 77 -12.72 9.08 9.66
N PRO A 78 -13.46 10.20 9.64
CA PRO A 78 -14.83 10.21 9.16
C PRO A 78 -14.91 9.58 7.75
N ARG A 79 -15.98 8.84 7.46
CA ARG A 79 -16.12 8.05 6.21
C ARG A 79 -15.89 8.85 4.93
N ASN A 80 -16.33 10.11 4.94
CA ASN A 80 -16.19 11.07 3.84
C ASN A 80 -15.23 12.23 4.17
N GLY A 81 -14.60 12.17 5.35
CA GLY A 81 -13.67 13.17 5.84
C GLY A 81 -12.35 13.13 5.07
N VAL A 82 -11.80 14.31 4.83
CA VAL A 82 -10.42 14.47 4.40
C VAL A 82 -9.55 14.39 5.66
N PRO A 83 -8.42 13.67 5.65
CA PRO A 83 -7.49 13.69 6.78
C PRO A 83 -7.13 15.13 7.15
N SER A 84 -7.18 15.48 8.43
CA SER A 84 -6.62 16.74 8.91
C SER A 84 -5.09 16.73 8.77
N ARG A 85 -4.45 17.87 9.00
CA ARG A 85 -2.98 17.95 9.03
C ARG A 85 -2.39 17.00 10.08
N THR A 86 -3.03 16.88 11.24
CA THR A 86 -2.61 16.00 12.33
C THR A 86 -2.75 14.54 11.95
N ASP A 87 -3.85 14.17 11.29
CA ASP A 87 -4.05 12.80 10.79
C ASP A 87 -3.00 12.45 9.75
N TRP A 88 -2.74 13.38 8.81
CA TRP A 88 -1.69 13.20 7.81
C TRP A 88 -0.32 13.02 8.43
N GLN A 89 0.04 13.81 9.45
CA GLN A 89 1.31 13.66 10.16
C GLN A 89 1.42 12.29 10.81
N ARG A 90 0.38 11.80 11.50
CA ARG A 90 0.38 10.48 12.13
C ARG A 90 0.53 9.35 11.09
N MET A 91 -0.25 9.42 10.01
CA MET A 91 -0.21 8.44 8.92
C MET A 91 1.16 8.42 8.23
N SER A 92 1.67 9.59 7.86
CA SER A 92 2.94 9.72 7.15
C SER A 92 4.13 9.33 8.02
N GLN A 93 4.09 9.52 9.34
CA GLN A 93 5.14 9.02 10.23
C GLN A 93 5.20 7.49 10.20
N ALA A 94 4.06 6.82 10.41
CA ALA A 94 4.02 5.35 10.37
C ALA A 94 4.46 4.79 9.00
N TRP A 95 4.15 5.50 7.91
CA TRP A 95 4.60 5.10 6.58
C TRP A 95 6.09 5.34 6.35
N ARG A 96 6.66 6.41 6.92
CA ARG A 96 8.10 6.64 6.86
C ARG A 96 8.86 5.51 7.53
N ASP A 97 8.42 5.08 8.70
CA ASP A 97 9.08 3.99 9.43
C ASP A 97 9.06 2.69 8.59
N GLU A 98 7.92 2.34 7.98
CA GLU A 98 7.81 1.17 7.08
C GLU A 98 8.69 1.30 5.81
N ILE A 99 8.78 2.51 5.24
CA ILE A 99 9.64 2.79 4.09
C ILE A 99 11.11 2.64 4.47
N GLU A 100 11.52 3.16 5.62
CA GLU A 100 12.89 3.10 6.11
C GLU A 100 13.32 1.66 6.36
N ASP A 101 12.48 0.89 7.06
CA ASP A 101 12.69 -0.55 7.29
C ASP A 101 12.87 -1.30 5.96
N ARG A 102 12.10 -0.92 4.94
CA ARG A 102 12.20 -1.52 3.61
C ARG A 102 13.44 -1.07 2.84
N ILE A 103 13.87 0.18 2.99
CA ILE A 103 15.14 0.67 2.42
C ILE A 103 16.29 -0.15 3.02
N ILE A 104 16.36 -0.28 4.34
CA ILE A 104 17.42 -1.05 5.03
C ILE A 104 17.50 -2.48 4.49
N ARG A 105 16.35 -3.18 4.39
CA ARG A 105 16.32 -4.54 3.82
C ARG A 105 16.77 -4.59 2.36
N LEU A 106 16.37 -3.61 1.54
CA LEU A 106 16.78 -3.53 0.14
C LEU A 106 18.28 -3.20 -0.01
N GLU A 107 18.84 -2.38 0.87
CA GLU A 107 20.27 -2.09 0.91
C GLU A 107 21.08 -3.33 1.34
N HIS A 108 20.65 -4.05 2.39
CA HIS A 108 21.26 -5.32 2.76
C HIS A 108 21.23 -6.34 1.62
N LEU A 109 20.09 -6.45 0.92
CA LEU A 109 19.96 -7.34 -0.22
C LEU A 109 20.90 -6.92 -1.37
N ARG A 110 20.93 -5.63 -1.72
CA ARG A 110 21.86 -5.08 -2.73
C ARG A 110 23.30 -5.40 -2.39
N ASP A 111 23.74 -5.12 -1.17
CA ASP A 111 25.12 -5.29 -0.74
C ASP A 111 25.53 -6.78 -0.73
N ARG A 112 24.59 -7.68 -0.40
CA ARG A 112 24.79 -9.13 -0.52
C ARG A 112 24.87 -9.63 -1.96
N LEU A 113 24.11 -9.02 -2.88
CA LEU A 113 24.22 -9.33 -4.31
C LEU A 113 25.61 -8.94 -4.84
N ASP A 114 26.13 -7.77 -4.45
CA ASP A 114 27.47 -7.32 -4.85
C ASP A 114 28.58 -8.17 -4.22
N GLY A 115 28.41 -8.60 -2.97
CA GLY A 115 29.33 -9.54 -2.30
C GLY A 115 29.47 -10.88 -3.02
N CYS A 116 28.43 -11.34 -3.72
CA CYS A 116 28.47 -12.57 -4.52
C CYS A 116 29.24 -12.41 -5.84
N ILE A 117 29.25 -11.21 -6.42
CA ILE A 117 30.02 -10.89 -7.63
C ILE A 117 31.50 -10.65 -7.25
N GLY A 118 31.76 -9.97 -6.11
CA GLY A 118 33.11 -9.66 -5.62
C GLY A 118 33.89 -10.82 -5.01
N CYS A 119 33.21 -11.89 -4.54
CA CYS A 119 33.85 -13.11 -4.04
C CYS A 119 34.68 -13.83 -5.11
N GLY A 120 34.35 -13.65 -6.41
CA GLY A 120 35.00 -14.36 -7.52
C GLY A 120 34.83 -15.88 -7.48
N CYS A 121 34.06 -16.41 -6.51
CA CYS A 121 34.09 -17.82 -6.17
C CYS A 121 33.24 -18.69 -7.09
N LEU A 122 32.22 -18.17 -7.79
CA LEU A 122 31.35 -18.90 -8.75
C LEU A 122 30.94 -20.33 -8.31
N SER A 123 30.96 -20.57 -7.00
CA SER A 123 30.89 -21.88 -6.38
C SER A 123 29.64 -21.89 -5.52
N MET A 124 28.65 -22.69 -5.93
CA MET A 124 27.42 -22.91 -5.16
C MET A 124 27.69 -23.52 -3.78
N THR A 125 28.91 -23.99 -3.52
CA THR A 125 29.36 -24.60 -2.26
C THR A 125 29.78 -23.57 -1.20
N SER A 126 30.10 -22.33 -1.59
CA SER A 126 30.76 -21.35 -0.72
C SER A 126 29.94 -20.08 -0.48
N CYS A 127 28.89 -19.86 -1.28
CA CYS A 127 28.04 -18.68 -1.17
C CYS A 127 27.02 -18.87 -0.05
N ALA A 128 27.12 -18.07 1.02
CA ALA A 128 26.17 -18.09 2.14
C ALA A 128 24.73 -17.68 1.74
N MET A 129 24.52 -17.14 0.53
CA MET A 129 23.18 -16.93 -0.02
C MET A 129 22.55 -18.21 -0.57
N VAL A 130 23.36 -19.16 -1.05
CA VAL A 130 22.87 -20.44 -1.55
C VAL A 130 22.65 -21.31 -0.33
N ASN A 131 21.41 -21.65 0.01
CA ASN A 131 21.04 -22.60 1.07
C ASN A 131 21.42 -24.03 0.62
N PRO A 132 22.66 -24.50 0.83
CA PRO A 132 23.15 -25.71 0.18
C PRO A 132 22.54 -26.89 0.91
N HIS A 133 22.00 -27.84 0.15
CA HIS A 133 21.28 -28.99 0.71
C HIS A 133 20.10 -28.60 1.62
N ASP A 134 19.50 -27.43 1.40
CA ASP A 134 18.32 -26.95 2.12
C ASP A 134 18.45 -26.92 3.66
N ARG A 135 19.65 -26.68 4.19
CA ARG A 135 19.93 -26.66 5.63
C ARG A 135 19.09 -25.66 6.42
N LEU A 136 18.58 -24.61 5.79
CA LEU A 136 17.73 -23.60 6.42
C LEU A 136 16.24 -23.95 6.34
N GLY A 137 15.85 -25.06 5.73
CA GLY A 137 14.43 -25.47 5.58
C GLY A 137 13.71 -25.68 6.91
N GLU A 138 14.43 -26.06 7.97
CA GLU A 138 13.88 -26.20 9.32
C GLU A 138 13.53 -24.85 9.98
N GLN A 139 14.04 -23.73 9.46
CA GLN A 139 13.80 -22.39 10.00
C GLN A 139 12.49 -21.77 9.51
N GLY A 140 11.80 -22.42 8.56
CA GLY A 140 10.51 -22.00 8.04
C GLY A 140 10.51 -21.79 6.52
N PRO A 141 9.32 -21.51 5.93
CA PRO A 141 9.20 -21.26 4.50
C PRO A 141 9.88 -19.93 4.10
N GLY A 142 10.47 -19.87 2.91
CA GLY A 142 11.03 -18.64 2.34
C GLY A 142 12.52 -18.76 2.01
N ALA A 143 13.22 -17.64 2.02
CA ALA A 143 14.67 -17.58 1.84
C ALA A 143 15.30 -17.02 3.13
N PRO A 144 15.49 -17.84 4.19
CA PRO A 144 15.97 -17.34 5.49
C PRO A 144 17.34 -16.65 5.42
N ALA A 145 18.15 -17.02 4.44
CA ALA A 145 19.43 -16.37 4.15
C ALA A 145 19.30 -14.99 3.46
N LEU A 146 18.12 -14.57 3.05
CA LEU A 146 17.85 -13.30 2.36
C LEU A 146 16.83 -12.42 3.09
N ASP A 147 15.96 -13.02 3.90
CA ASP A 147 14.82 -12.36 4.55
C ASP A 147 15.19 -11.63 5.88
N VAL A 148 16.46 -11.23 6.06
CA VAL A 148 16.99 -10.54 7.26
C VAL A 148 16.95 -9.02 7.12
#